data_AF-A0A832V371-F1
#
_entry.id   AF-A0A832V371-F1
#
_cell.length_a   1.000
_cell.length_b   1.000
_cell.length_c   1.000
_cell.angle_alpha   90.00
_cell.angle_beta   90.00
_cell.angle_gamma   90.00
#
_symmetry.space_group_name_H-M   'P 1'
#
loop_
_entity.id
_entity.type
_entity.pdbx_description
1 polymer ?
#
loop_
_entity_poly.entity_id
_entity_poly.type
_entity_poly.pdbx_seq_one_letter_code
_entity_poly.pdbx_strand_id
1 'polypeptide(L)'
;MDWRPLPEILDAEQLVERALHRAAKKRSGASDNAARKLSSLSDNLAATLGAIVDDFPSLDQLHPFDRDIVDLSVGLDELRQSLGGVDWARKQLQKLGSRFTSQAARARGERARQLQKQGYGRLTSVVRQVADRLEFLRDARSVLRK
;
A
#
# COMPACT_ATOMS: atom_id res chain seq x y z
N MET A 1 18.13 0.00 -20.25
CA MET A 1 17.34 0.06 -19.02
C MET A 1 16.84 -1.34 -18.67
N ASP A 2 17.00 -1.80 -17.42
CA ASP A 2 16.61 -3.17 -17.05
C ASP A 2 15.32 -3.18 -16.24
N TRP A 3 14.20 -3.51 -16.88
CA TRP A 3 12.87 -3.63 -16.27
C TRP A 3 12.61 -5.00 -15.61
N ARG A 4 13.58 -5.92 -15.68
CA ARG A 4 13.44 -7.29 -15.17
C ARG A 4 13.30 -7.44 -13.65
N PRO A 5 13.75 -6.53 -12.75
CA PRO A 5 13.63 -6.75 -11.31
C PRO A 5 12.27 -6.41 -10.73
N LEU A 6 11.29 -5.93 -11.51
CA LEU A 6 9.97 -5.58 -10.97
C LEU A 6 9.32 -6.82 -10.30
N PRO A 7 9.03 -6.80 -9.00
CA PRO A 7 8.40 -7.93 -8.31
C PRO A 7 6.91 -7.99 -8.59
N GLU A 8 6.28 -9.11 -8.23
CA GLU A 8 4.84 -9.30 -8.42
C GLU A 8 4.02 -8.32 -7.56
N ILE A 9 3.03 -7.69 -8.20
CA ILE A 9 2.09 -6.78 -7.55
C ILE A 9 0.80 -7.53 -7.24
N LEU A 10 0.50 -7.68 -5.95
CA LEU A 10 -0.76 -8.26 -5.47
C LEU A 10 -1.92 -7.27 -5.64
N ASP A 11 -3.14 -7.79 -5.74
CA ASP A 11 -4.33 -6.94 -5.86
C ASP A 11 -4.71 -6.37 -4.49
N ALA A 12 -5.64 -5.42 -4.49
CA ALA A 12 -6.04 -4.74 -3.26
C ALA A 12 -6.55 -5.72 -2.18
N GLU A 13 -7.32 -6.75 -2.55
CA GLU A 13 -7.88 -7.70 -1.57
C GLU A 13 -6.80 -8.64 -1.03
N GLN A 14 -5.93 -9.16 -1.90
CA GLN A 14 -4.77 -9.98 -1.51
C GLN A 14 -3.83 -9.22 -0.57
N LEU A 15 -3.56 -7.94 -0.86
CA LEU A 15 -2.76 -7.08 0.01
C LEU A 15 -3.41 -6.90 1.39
N VAL A 16 -4.72 -6.60 1.41
CA VAL A 16 -5.50 -6.42 2.62
C VAL A 16 -5.54 -7.71 3.44
N GLU A 17 -5.86 -8.85 2.83
CA GLU A 17 -5.95 -10.14 3.49
C GLU A 17 -4.60 -10.53 4.11
N ARG A 18 -3.52 -10.42 3.34
CA ARG A 18 -2.15 -10.71 3.81
C ARG A 18 -1.78 -9.84 5.01
N ALA A 19 -2.09 -8.55 4.96
CA ALA A 19 -1.77 -7.62 6.04
C ALA A 19 -2.65 -7.86 7.29
N LEU A 20 -3.93 -8.15 7.12
CA LEU A 20 -4.85 -8.51 8.21
C LEU A 20 -4.42 -9.81 8.88
N HIS A 21 -4.05 -10.83 8.11
CA HIS A 21 -3.53 -12.09 8.64
C HIS A 21 -2.26 -11.88 9.48
N ARG A 22 -1.32 -11.06 8.99
CA ARG A 22 -0.11 -10.67 9.74
C ARG A 22 -0.44 -9.92 11.04
N ALA A 23 -1.39 -8.99 10.98
CA ALA A 23 -1.84 -8.25 12.16
C ALA A 23 -2.53 -9.18 13.18
N ALA A 24 -3.35 -10.12 12.72
CA ALA A 24 -4.02 -11.10 13.59
C ALA A 24 -3.04 -11.96 14.39
N LYS A 25 -1.89 -12.32 13.77
CA LYS A 25 -0.83 -13.13 14.39
C LYS A 25 -0.06 -12.40 15.50
N LYS A 26 -0.15 -11.06 15.61
CA LYS A 26 0.43 -10.31 16.73
C LYS A 26 -0.31 -10.68 18.04
N ARG A 27 0.23 -11.65 18.78
CA ARG A 27 -0.19 -12.02 20.14
C ARG A 27 0.35 -11.01 21.16
N SER A 28 -0.52 -10.55 22.06
CA SER A 28 -0.11 -10.03 23.38
C SER A 28 -1.28 -9.91 24.35
N GLY A 29 -0.98 -9.92 25.65
CA GLY A 29 -1.94 -9.87 26.77
C GLY A 29 -2.91 -8.67 26.74
N ALA A 30 -3.90 -8.72 27.64
CA ALA A 30 -5.21 -8.08 27.56
C ALA A 30 -5.29 -6.56 27.26
N SER A 31 -4.21 -5.79 27.42
CA SER A 31 -4.26 -4.32 27.49
C SER A 31 -3.70 -3.59 26.25
N ASP A 32 -2.83 -4.21 25.45
CA ASP A 32 -2.07 -3.55 24.36
C ASP A 32 -2.34 -4.16 22.96
N ASN A 33 -3.41 -4.94 22.84
CA ASN A 33 -3.70 -5.74 21.64
C ASN A 33 -4.15 -4.90 20.43
N ALA A 34 -5.02 -3.90 20.65
CA ALA A 34 -5.65 -3.13 19.57
C ALA A 34 -4.65 -2.19 18.85
N ALA A 35 -3.85 -1.43 19.60
CA ALA A 35 -2.88 -0.50 19.04
C ALA A 35 -1.80 -1.22 18.22
N ARG A 36 -1.24 -2.31 18.74
CA ARG A 36 -0.24 -3.13 18.03
C ARG A 36 -0.78 -3.73 16.74
N LYS A 37 -2.03 -4.18 16.77
CA LYS A 37 -2.74 -4.72 15.61
C LYS A 37 -3.01 -3.66 14.53
N LEU A 38 -3.32 -2.42 14.94
CA LEU A 38 -3.50 -1.29 14.03
C LEU A 38 -2.18 -0.86 13.38
N SER A 39 -1.13 -0.67 14.18
CA SER A 39 0.21 -0.34 13.65
C SER A 39 0.71 -1.45 12.72
N SER A 40 0.59 -2.71 13.12
CA SER A 40 0.98 -3.83 12.25
C SER A 40 0.24 -3.80 10.90
N LEU A 41 -1.06 -3.48 10.88
CA LEU A 41 -1.81 -3.38 9.63
C LEU A 41 -1.32 -2.20 8.78
N SER A 42 -1.23 -0.99 9.35
CA SER A 42 -0.80 0.19 8.62
C SER A 42 0.62 0.06 8.06
N ASP A 43 1.54 -0.49 8.85
CA ASP A 43 2.95 -0.58 8.51
C ASP A 43 3.17 -1.62 7.39
N ASN A 44 2.48 -2.77 7.45
CA ASN A 44 2.60 -3.77 6.39
C ASN A 44 2.01 -3.28 5.06
N LEU A 45 0.86 -2.58 5.10
CA LEU A 45 0.26 -2.01 3.89
C LEU A 45 1.13 -0.89 3.32
N ALA A 46 1.54 0.08 4.15
CA ALA A 46 2.36 1.20 3.71
C ALA A 46 3.73 0.76 3.18
N ALA A 47 4.38 -0.24 3.81
CA ALA A 47 5.63 -0.80 3.33
C ALA A 47 5.45 -1.50 1.98
N THR A 48 4.36 -2.26 1.79
CA THR A 48 4.11 -2.95 0.53
C THR A 48 3.82 -1.96 -0.61
N LEU A 49 2.97 -0.95 -0.36
CA LEU A 49 2.71 0.10 -1.37
C LEU A 49 3.96 0.93 -1.67
N GLY A 50 4.79 1.16 -0.65
CA GLY A 50 6.08 1.82 -0.82
C GLY A 50 7.02 1.04 -1.73
N ALA A 51 7.20 -0.26 -1.46
CA ALA A 51 8.01 -1.12 -2.32
C ALA A 51 7.53 -1.08 -3.78
N ILE A 52 6.22 -1.17 -4.02
CA ILE A 52 5.67 -1.06 -5.38
C ILE A 52 6.10 0.23 -6.07
N VAL A 53 6.06 1.38 -5.39
CA VAL A 53 6.48 2.66 -5.98
C VAL A 53 7.99 2.71 -6.18
N ASP A 54 8.75 2.26 -5.19
CA ASP A 54 10.21 2.30 -5.15
C ASP A 54 10.86 1.32 -6.16
N ASP A 55 10.15 0.25 -6.54
CA ASP A 55 10.60 -0.74 -7.53
C ASP A 55 10.54 -0.20 -8.97
N PHE A 56 9.69 0.81 -9.25
CA PHE A 56 9.67 1.45 -10.56
C PHE A 56 10.81 2.48 -10.67
N PRO A 57 11.48 2.55 -11.82
CA PRO A 57 12.49 3.57 -12.08
C PRO A 57 11.86 4.96 -12.08
N SER A 58 12.66 5.97 -11.71
CA SER A 58 12.21 7.35 -11.75
C SER A 58 11.89 7.77 -13.19
N LEU A 59 10.60 8.03 -13.46
CA LEU A 59 10.10 8.40 -14.79
C LEU A 59 10.69 9.71 -15.31
N ASP A 60 11.09 10.61 -14.40
CA ASP A 60 11.65 11.92 -14.76
C ASP A 60 13.15 11.85 -15.08
N GLN A 61 13.82 10.75 -14.72
CA GLN A 61 15.23 10.50 -14.99
C GLN A 61 15.45 9.58 -16.21
N LEU A 62 14.37 9.21 -16.90
CA LEU A 62 14.46 8.39 -18.11
C LEU A 62 15.11 9.17 -19.25
N HIS A 63 15.95 8.49 -20.02
CA HIS A 63 16.42 9.02 -21.30
C HIS A 63 15.20 9.22 -22.23
N PRO A 64 15.16 10.26 -23.10
CA PRO A 64 14.03 10.52 -23.99
C PRO A 64 13.58 9.29 -24.78
N PHE A 65 14.52 8.50 -25.30
CA PHE A 65 14.21 7.24 -26.00
C PHE A 65 13.49 6.20 -25.12
N ASP A 66 13.93 6.00 -23.87
CA ASP A 66 13.27 5.06 -22.95
C ASP A 66 11.87 5.58 -22.56
N ARG A 67 11.73 6.90 -22.42
CA ARG A 67 10.46 7.56 -22.14
C ARG A 67 9.45 7.31 -23.27
N ASP A 68 9.87 7.46 -24.53
CA ASP A 68 9.02 7.21 -25.69
C ASP A 68 8.59 5.74 -25.76
N ILE A 69 9.50 4.80 -25.43
CA ILE A 69 9.15 3.37 -25.36
C ILE A 69 8.09 3.11 -24.27
N VAL A 70 8.28 3.67 -23.08
CA VAL A 70 7.30 3.52 -21.98
C VAL A 70 5.95 4.11 -22.38
N ASP A 71 5.96 5.30 -22.99
CA ASP A 71 4.73 5.97 -23.40
C ASP A 71 3.95 5.16 -24.45
N LEU A 72 4.64 4.64 -25.47
CA LEU A 72 4.05 3.79 -26.50
C LEU A 72 3.58 2.43 -25.98
N SER A 73 4.20 1.93 -24.90
CA SER A 73 3.91 0.59 -24.37
C SER A 73 2.76 0.57 -23.36
N VAL A 74 2.76 1.52 -22.42
CA VAL A 74 1.84 1.52 -21.26
C VAL A 74 1.25 2.90 -20.94
N GLY A 75 1.63 3.96 -21.66
CA GLY A 75 1.24 5.33 -21.36
C GLY A 75 2.01 5.91 -20.17
N LEU A 76 2.88 6.90 -20.43
CA LEU A 76 3.73 7.47 -19.39
C LEU A 76 2.94 8.23 -18.34
N ASP A 77 1.92 8.97 -18.78
CA ASP A 77 1.09 9.78 -17.89
C ASP A 77 0.21 8.92 -16.99
N GLU A 78 -0.37 7.85 -17.52
CA GLU A 78 -1.15 6.90 -16.71
C GLU A 78 -0.26 6.17 -15.69
N LEU A 79 0.94 5.78 -16.10
CA LEU A 79 1.95 5.21 -15.19
C LEU A 79 2.31 6.17 -14.06
N ARG A 80 2.60 7.43 -14.39
CA ARG A 80 2.91 8.48 -13.40
C ARG A 80 1.74 8.69 -12.44
N GLN A 81 0.52 8.80 -12.96
CA GLN A 81 -0.68 9.00 -12.13
C GLN A 81 -0.95 7.81 -11.22
N SER A 82 -0.76 6.58 -11.71
CA SER A 82 -0.95 5.37 -10.94
C SER A 82 0.07 5.23 -9.81
N LEU A 83 1.36 5.45 -10.09
CA LEU A 83 2.41 5.49 -9.06
C LEU A 83 2.14 6.58 -8.01
N GLY A 84 1.76 7.78 -8.46
CA GLY A 84 1.40 8.88 -7.56
C GLY A 84 0.18 8.58 -6.67
N GLY A 85 -0.83 7.90 -7.22
CA GLY A 85 -2.00 7.46 -6.47
C GLY A 85 -1.65 6.40 -5.40
N VAL A 86 -0.78 5.45 -5.73
CA VAL A 86 -0.30 4.45 -4.77
C VAL A 86 0.55 5.10 -3.66
N ASP A 87 1.43 6.05 -3.98
CA ASP A 87 2.19 6.81 -2.98
C ASP A 87 1.28 7.68 -2.09
N TRP A 88 0.23 8.27 -2.66
CA TRP A 88 -0.81 8.95 -1.88
C TRP A 88 -1.45 7.99 -0.87
N ALA A 89 -1.82 6.77 -1.28
CA ALA A 89 -2.40 5.78 -0.39
C ALA A 89 -1.41 5.37 0.71
N ARG A 90 -0.13 5.16 0.39
CA ARG A 90 0.95 4.94 1.37
C ARG A 90 0.97 6.04 2.45
N LYS A 91 0.98 7.31 2.04
CA LYS A 91 0.99 8.46 2.97
C LYS A 91 -0.29 8.53 3.83
N GLN A 92 -1.46 8.23 3.24
CA GLN A 92 -2.70 8.16 4.01
C GLN A 92 -2.68 7.05 5.06
N LEU A 93 -2.15 5.87 4.72
CA LEU A 93 -2.02 4.75 5.65
C LEU A 93 -1.14 5.11 6.84
N GLN A 94 0.00 5.78 6.61
CA GLN A 94 0.88 6.24 7.69
C GLN A 94 0.19 7.25 8.60
N LYS A 95 -0.48 8.26 8.01
CA LYS A 95 -1.20 9.30 8.76
C LYS A 95 -2.35 8.72 9.61
N LEU A 96 -3.20 7.90 8.99
CA LEU A 96 -4.36 7.32 9.65
C LEU A 96 -3.95 6.22 10.64
N GLY A 97 -2.97 5.39 10.27
CA GLY A 97 -2.41 4.35 11.11
C GLY A 97 -1.83 4.90 12.41
N SER A 98 -1.02 5.95 12.33
CA SER A 98 -0.47 6.64 13.50
C SER A 98 -1.58 7.21 14.40
N ARG A 99 -2.60 7.86 13.81
CA ARG A 99 -3.75 8.41 14.55
C ARG A 99 -4.53 7.34 15.30
N PHE A 100 -4.96 6.28 14.61
CA PHE A 100 -5.75 5.21 15.23
C PHE A 100 -4.94 4.42 16.26
N THR A 101 -3.67 4.14 16.00
CA THR A 101 -2.76 3.49 16.95
C THR A 101 -2.62 4.31 18.22
N SER A 102 -2.38 5.62 18.08
CA SER A 102 -2.26 6.56 19.20
C SER A 102 -3.54 6.65 20.04
N GLN A 103 -4.71 6.65 19.41
CA GLN A 103 -5.98 6.66 20.12
C GLN A 103 -6.25 5.32 20.82
N ALA A 104 -5.99 4.20 20.14
CA ALA A 104 -6.20 2.86 20.69
C ALA A 104 -5.27 2.56 21.87
N ALA A 105 -4.02 3.07 21.85
CA ALA A 105 -3.06 2.88 22.94
C ALA A 105 -3.50 3.54 24.25
N ARG A 106 -4.29 4.62 24.17
CA ARG A 106 -4.84 5.34 25.34
C ARG A 106 -6.20 4.80 25.78
N ALA A 107 -6.87 3.99 24.94
CA ALA A 107 -8.19 3.47 25.21
C ALA A 107 -8.13 2.12 25.96
N ARG A 108 -9.21 1.79 26.67
CA ARG A 108 -9.38 0.51 27.37
C ARG A 108 -10.70 -0.15 26.99
N GLY A 109 -10.77 -1.47 27.18
CA GLY A 109 -11.99 -2.26 27.01
C GLY A 109 -12.65 -2.07 25.64
N GLU A 110 -13.96 -1.78 25.66
CA GLU A 110 -14.77 -1.68 24.44
C GLU A 110 -14.33 -0.54 23.52
N ARG A 111 -13.88 0.59 24.08
CA ARG A 111 -13.44 1.72 23.27
C ARG A 111 -12.23 1.38 22.39
N ALA A 112 -11.30 0.60 22.91
CA ALA A 112 -10.14 0.14 22.16
C ALA A 112 -10.55 -0.79 21.00
N ARG A 113 -11.52 -1.69 21.22
CA ARG A 113 -12.08 -2.57 20.17
C ARG A 113 -12.80 -1.79 19.06
N GLN A 114 -13.59 -0.79 19.44
CA GLN A 114 -14.26 0.08 18.47
C GLN A 114 -13.26 0.85 17.60
N LEU A 115 -12.21 1.43 18.22
CA LEU A 115 -11.13 2.11 17.50
C LEU A 115 -10.39 1.17 16.54
N GLN A 116 -10.15 -0.07 16.97
CA GLN A 116 -9.57 -1.09 16.10
C GLN A 116 -10.45 -1.37 14.87
N LYS A 117 -11.75 -1.62 15.07
CA LYS A 117 -12.70 -1.89 13.98
C LYS A 117 -12.77 -0.73 12.99
N GLN A 118 -12.87 0.51 13.51
CA GLN A 118 -12.89 1.73 12.69
C GLN A 118 -11.59 1.91 11.92
N GLY A 119 -10.45 1.73 12.59
CA GLY A 119 -9.14 1.87 11.97
C GLY A 119 -8.91 0.82 10.88
N TYR A 120 -9.28 -0.45 11.12
CA TYR A 120 -9.21 -1.51 10.12
C TYR A 120 -10.03 -1.14 8.88
N GLY A 121 -11.31 -0.82 9.04
CA GLY A 121 -12.17 -0.44 7.92
C GLY A 121 -11.62 0.74 7.13
N ARG A 122 -11.11 1.76 7.82
CA ARG A 122 -10.56 2.95 7.15
C ARG A 122 -9.25 2.64 6.41
N LEU A 123 -8.34 1.88 7.00
CA LEU A 123 -7.07 1.51 6.36
C LEU A 123 -7.30 0.62 5.13
N THR A 124 -8.18 -0.38 5.23
CA THR A 124 -8.51 -1.24 4.07
C THR A 124 -9.25 -0.47 2.97
N SER A 125 -10.09 0.49 3.35
CA SER A 125 -10.79 1.35 2.37
C SER A 125 -9.82 2.22 1.57
N VAL A 126 -8.74 2.71 2.18
CA VAL A 126 -7.71 3.48 1.45
C VAL A 126 -7.01 2.63 0.39
N VAL A 127 -6.70 1.36 0.69
CA VAL A 127 -6.09 0.45 -0.30
C VAL A 127 -7.06 0.18 -1.45
N ARG A 128 -8.35 -0.07 -1.15
CA ARG A 128 -9.38 -0.31 -2.18
C ARG A 128 -9.61 0.89 -3.09
N GLN A 129 -9.39 2.12 -2.61
CA GLN A 129 -9.48 3.33 -3.44
C GLN A 129 -8.42 3.41 -4.54
N VAL A 130 -7.36 2.61 -4.44
CA VAL A 130 -6.30 2.54 -5.46
C VAL A 130 -6.23 1.17 -6.14
N ALA A 131 -7.31 0.36 -6.05
CA ALA A 131 -7.36 -0.98 -6.63
C ALA A 131 -7.08 -0.96 -8.15
N ASP A 132 -7.80 -0.12 -8.90
CA ASP A 132 -7.63 0.00 -10.35
C ASP A 132 -6.20 0.44 -10.73
N ARG A 133 -5.57 1.27 -9.88
CA ARG A 133 -4.17 1.68 -10.08
C ARG A 133 -3.20 0.53 -9.85
N LEU A 134 -3.46 -0.32 -8.85
CA LEU A 134 -2.65 -1.51 -8.59
C LEU A 134 -2.77 -2.52 -9.73
N GLU A 135 -3.97 -2.68 -10.28
CA GLU A 135 -4.23 -3.51 -11.45
C GLU A 135 -3.49 -2.98 -12.69
N PHE A 136 -3.61 -1.68 -12.98
CA PHE A 136 -2.86 -1.04 -14.04
C PHE A 136 -1.34 -1.26 -13.89
N LEU A 137 -0.77 -1.05 -12.70
CA LEU A 137 0.67 -1.21 -12.47
C LEU A 137 1.12 -2.66 -12.65
N ARG A 138 0.28 -3.63 -12.27
CA ARG A 138 0.54 -5.06 -12.50
C ARG A 138 0.62 -5.36 -14.00
N ASP A 139 -0.31 -4.84 -14.78
CA ASP A 139 -0.36 -5.05 -16.22
C ASP A 139 0.79 -4.34 -16.93
N ALA A 140 1.05 -3.07 -16.58
CA ALA A 140 2.15 -2.29 -17.10
C ALA A 140 3.49 -2.98 -16.86
N ARG A 141 3.71 -3.52 -15.67
CA ARG A 141 4.88 -4.37 -15.37
C ARG A 141 4.97 -5.58 -16.30
N SER A 142 3.87 -6.27 -16.57
CA SER A 142 3.83 -7.45 -17.44
C SER A 142 4.26 -7.12 -18.87
N VAL A 143 3.90 -5.92 -19.35
CA VAL A 143 4.32 -5.39 -20.65
C VAL A 143 5.80 -5.01 -20.63
N LEU A 144 6.25 -4.22 -19.65
CA LEU A 144 7.62 -3.69 -19.58
C LEU A 144 8.69 -4.76 -19.33
N ARG A 145 8.31 -5.94 -18.80
CA ARG A 145 9.23 -7.07 -18.61
C ARG A 145 9.46 -7.90 -19.88
N LYS A 146 8.63 -7.76 -20.91
CA LYS A 146 8.77 -8.48 -22.18
C LYS A 146 9.83 -7.82 -23.06
#